data_AF-A0A5Q4DU53-F1
#
_entry.id   AF-A0A5Q4DU53-F1
#
_cell.length_a   1.000
_cell.length_b   1.000
_cell.length_c   1.000
_cell.angle_alpha   90.00
_cell.angle_beta   90.00
_cell.angle_gamma   90.00
#
_symmetry.space_group_name_H-M   'P 1'
#
loop_
_entity.id
_entity.type
_entity.pdbx_description
1 polymer ?
#
loop_
_entity_poly.entity_id
_entity_poly.type
_entity_poly.pdbx_seq_one_letter_code
_entity_poly.pdbx_strand_id
1 'polypeptide(L)'
;PHIDRIYAEMGRRVATRGEDPHRWINPELHGWWVGREFHIAVDIMTGKLHDYDKFIADFHLAYHPLHNGNEPVVHPQPAGIAVTDSQGAFVGWHAITIIRVALDQAGEMRVYFFNPNNDSGQDWGLGIVVSTHGNGERLGEASLPFDQFTSRLYIFHDDGLKTPLFVPVEEDKISAIRDMAHQSWARARI
;
A
#
# COMPACT_ATOMS: atom_id res chain seq x y z
N PRO A 1 -19.00 17.25 -6.32
CA PRO A 1 -20.22 16.58 -6.82
C PRO A 1 -20.15 16.10 -8.29
N HIS A 2 -19.48 16.82 -9.20
CA HIS A 2 -19.40 16.41 -10.62
C HIS A 2 -18.25 15.42 -10.92
N ILE A 3 -17.11 15.57 -10.25
CA ILE A 3 -15.94 14.69 -10.43
C ILE A 3 -16.25 13.26 -9.99
N ASP A 4 -16.89 13.05 -8.84
CA ASP A 4 -17.25 11.71 -8.34
C ASP A 4 -18.15 10.95 -9.32
N ARG A 5 -19.09 11.66 -9.96
CA ARG A 5 -19.97 11.08 -11.00
C ARG A 5 -19.20 10.69 -12.25
N ILE A 6 -18.25 11.51 -12.67
CA ILE A 6 -17.38 11.22 -13.82
C ILE A 6 -16.49 10.00 -13.50
N TYR A 7 -15.91 9.96 -12.30
CA TYR A 7 -15.09 8.85 -11.81
C TYR A 7 -15.89 7.54 -11.79
N ALA A 8 -17.09 7.56 -11.22
CA ALA A 8 -17.98 6.38 -11.20
C ALA A 8 -18.35 5.90 -12.61
N GLU A 9 -18.63 6.81 -13.54
CA GLU A 9 -18.93 6.47 -14.94
C GLU A 9 -17.71 5.91 -15.68
N MET A 10 -16.50 6.41 -15.41
CA MET A 10 -15.25 5.82 -15.92
C MET A 10 -15.10 4.38 -15.41
N GLY A 11 -15.27 4.17 -14.10
CA GLY A 11 -15.26 2.84 -13.49
C GLY A 11 -16.25 1.88 -14.15
N ARG A 12 -17.49 2.32 -14.37
CA ARG A 12 -18.53 1.53 -15.05
C ARG A 12 -18.12 1.12 -16.48
N ARG A 13 -17.44 2.00 -17.23
CA ARG A 13 -17.02 1.74 -18.61
C ARG A 13 -15.85 0.76 -18.72
N VAL A 14 -14.99 0.72 -17.71
CA VAL A 14 -13.79 -0.14 -17.71
C VAL A 14 -14.01 -1.45 -16.95
N ALA A 15 -15.16 -1.61 -16.28
CA ALA A 15 -15.49 -2.78 -15.46
C ALA A 15 -15.37 -4.13 -16.20
N THR A 16 -15.54 -4.16 -17.53
CA THR A 16 -15.46 -5.39 -18.33
C THR A 16 -14.04 -5.72 -18.81
N ARG A 17 -13.01 -5.00 -18.36
CA ARG A 17 -11.62 -5.21 -18.79
C ARG A 17 -10.89 -6.34 -18.04
N GLY A 18 -11.51 -6.95 -17.02
CA GLY A 18 -10.94 -8.08 -16.29
C GLY A 18 -9.80 -7.72 -15.32
N GLU A 19 -9.52 -6.42 -15.16
CA GLU A 19 -8.51 -5.88 -14.25
C GLU A 19 -9.13 -4.80 -13.36
N ASP A 20 -8.39 -4.34 -12.36
CA ASP A 20 -8.89 -3.33 -11.43
C ASP A 20 -9.21 -2.02 -12.19
N PRO A 21 -10.41 -1.43 -11.99
CA PRO A 21 -10.77 -0.17 -12.64
C PRO A 21 -9.76 0.96 -12.44
N HIS A 22 -9.06 1.01 -11.29
CA HIS A 22 -8.06 2.05 -11.00
C HIS A 22 -6.88 2.03 -11.99
N ARG A 23 -6.62 0.89 -12.65
CA ARG A 23 -5.62 0.84 -13.73
C ARG A 23 -6.04 1.62 -14.98
N TRP A 24 -7.35 1.72 -15.22
CA TRP A 24 -7.90 2.22 -16.49
C TRP A 24 -8.60 3.57 -16.39
N ILE A 25 -8.93 4.00 -15.17
CA ILE A 25 -9.40 5.36 -14.91
C ILE A 25 -8.32 6.34 -15.35
N ASN A 26 -8.73 7.50 -15.87
CA ASN A 26 -7.81 8.52 -16.35
C ASN A 26 -6.78 8.86 -15.25
N PRO A 27 -5.48 8.59 -15.47
CA PRO A 27 -4.44 8.83 -14.46
C PRO A 27 -4.35 10.30 -14.01
N GLU A 28 -4.78 11.24 -14.85
CA GLU A 28 -4.84 12.67 -14.49
C GLU A 28 -5.81 12.96 -13.33
N LEU A 29 -6.76 12.06 -13.06
CA LEU A 29 -7.62 12.14 -11.86
C LEU A 29 -6.93 11.66 -10.59
N HIS A 30 -5.80 10.94 -10.71
CA HIS A 30 -4.95 10.55 -9.57
C HIS A 30 -3.87 11.62 -9.30
N GLY A 31 -3.50 12.39 -10.34
CA GLY A 31 -2.51 13.44 -10.31
C GLY A 31 -1.32 13.09 -11.20
N TRP A 32 -0.74 14.09 -11.87
CA TRP A 32 0.36 13.90 -12.84
C TRP A 32 1.62 13.25 -12.23
N TRP A 33 1.76 13.31 -10.90
CA TRP A 33 2.86 12.75 -10.12
C TRP A 33 2.65 11.31 -9.67
N VAL A 34 1.47 10.73 -9.90
CA VAL A 34 1.19 9.35 -9.50
C VAL A 34 1.86 8.38 -10.45
N GLY A 35 2.52 7.37 -9.87
CA GLY A 35 3.16 6.29 -10.60
C GLY A 35 2.22 5.61 -11.59
N ARG A 36 2.74 5.26 -12.76
CA ARG A 36 1.94 4.67 -13.85
C ARG A 36 1.89 3.16 -13.79
N GLU A 37 2.89 2.54 -13.18
CA GLU A 37 2.84 1.11 -12.89
C GLU A 37 1.86 0.89 -11.75
N PHE A 38 1.05 -0.15 -11.90
CA PHE A 38 -0.03 -0.49 -10.99
C PHE A 38 0.16 -1.91 -10.49
N HIS A 39 0.28 -2.06 -9.19
CA HIS A 39 0.47 -3.34 -8.51
C HIS A 39 -0.76 -3.66 -7.68
N ILE A 40 -1.22 -4.91 -7.76
CA ILE A 40 -2.36 -5.40 -6.99
C ILE A 40 -2.04 -6.79 -6.44
N ALA A 41 -2.37 -7.00 -5.15
CA ALA A 41 -2.09 -8.24 -4.43
C ALA A 41 -3.10 -9.36 -4.71
N VAL A 42 -4.24 -9.04 -5.32
CA VAL A 42 -5.35 -9.96 -5.54
C VAL A 42 -5.72 -10.05 -7.02
N ASP A 43 -6.11 -11.24 -7.44
CA ASP A 43 -6.78 -11.44 -8.71
C ASP A 43 -8.23 -10.93 -8.62
N ILE A 44 -8.61 -10.05 -9.54
CA ILE A 44 -9.92 -9.37 -9.51
C ILE A 44 -11.07 -10.33 -9.74
N MET A 45 -10.85 -11.40 -10.51
CA MET A 45 -11.91 -12.36 -10.87
C MET A 45 -12.25 -13.30 -9.71
N THR A 46 -11.23 -13.76 -9.00
CA THR A 46 -11.35 -14.75 -7.92
C THR A 46 -11.37 -14.12 -6.53
N GLY A 47 -10.85 -12.89 -6.39
CA GLY A 47 -10.64 -12.21 -5.11
C GLY A 47 -9.54 -12.83 -4.25
N LYS A 48 -8.80 -13.81 -4.78
CA LYS A 48 -7.69 -14.51 -4.11
C LYS A 48 -6.38 -13.76 -4.30
N LEU A 49 -5.43 -13.98 -3.41
CA LEU A 49 -4.06 -13.53 -3.56
C LEU A 49 -3.47 -14.06 -4.88
N HIS A 50 -2.73 -13.21 -5.56
CA HIS A 50 -2.07 -13.52 -6.82
C HIS A 50 -0.64 -12.98 -6.77
N ASP A 51 0.36 -13.85 -6.94
CA ASP A 51 1.79 -13.51 -6.91
C ASP A 51 2.19 -12.63 -5.71
N TYR A 52 1.68 -12.94 -4.51
CA TYR A 52 1.81 -12.05 -3.36
C TYR A 52 3.26 -11.85 -2.89
N ASP A 53 4.11 -12.87 -3.00
CA ASP A 53 5.55 -12.76 -2.70
C ASP A 53 6.23 -11.72 -3.61
N LYS A 54 5.88 -11.76 -4.90
CA LYS A 54 6.34 -10.77 -5.88
C LYS A 54 5.80 -9.39 -5.57
N PHE A 55 4.52 -9.26 -5.21
CA PHE A 55 3.92 -7.99 -4.79
C PHE A 55 4.66 -7.37 -3.60
N ILE A 56 5.02 -8.17 -2.58
CA ILE A 56 5.81 -7.72 -1.43
C ILE A 56 7.20 -7.25 -1.89
N ALA A 57 7.88 -8.03 -2.73
CA ALA A 57 9.20 -7.68 -3.25
C ALA A 57 9.18 -6.38 -4.08
N ASP A 58 8.19 -6.23 -4.96
CA ASP A 58 8.02 -5.04 -5.79
C ASP A 58 7.79 -3.79 -4.91
N PHE A 59 7.01 -3.90 -3.83
CA PHE A 59 6.82 -2.77 -2.91
C PHE A 59 8.12 -2.34 -2.20
N HIS A 60 8.99 -3.29 -1.82
CA HIS A 60 10.30 -2.96 -1.26
C HIS A 60 11.20 -2.28 -2.30
N LEU A 61 11.23 -2.81 -3.53
CA LEU A 61 12.03 -2.25 -4.61
C LEU A 61 11.54 -0.87 -5.04
N ALA A 62 10.26 -0.56 -4.87
CA ALA A 62 9.71 0.76 -5.16
C ALA A 62 9.92 1.74 -3.99
N TYR A 63 9.70 1.33 -2.74
CA TYR A 63 9.53 2.26 -1.62
C TYR A 63 10.55 2.17 -0.49
N HIS A 64 11.29 1.06 -0.34
CA HIS A 64 12.17 0.88 0.81
C HIS A 64 13.59 1.40 0.52
N PRO A 65 14.09 2.46 1.20
CA PRO A 65 15.39 3.09 0.91
C PRO A 65 16.60 2.14 0.88
N LEU A 66 16.58 1.07 1.69
CA LEU A 66 17.65 0.05 1.68
C LEU A 66 17.61 -0.90 0.48
N HIS A 67 16.51 -0.96 -0.27
CA HIS A 67 16.32 -1.85 -1.41
C HIS A 67 16.26 -1.11 -2.75
N ASN A 68 15.77 0.14 -2.77
CA ASN A 68 15.51 0.91 -3.99
C ASN A 68 16.65 1.89 -4.37
N GLY A 69 17.87 1.65 -3.91
CA GLY A 69 19.00 2.56 -4.16
C GLY A 69 18.90 3.89 -3.41
N ASN A 70 18.18 3.91 -2.29
CA ASN A 70 17.97 5.08 -1.43
C ASN A 70 17.20 6.22 -2.12
N GLU A 71 16.30 5.86 -3.03
CA GLU A 71 15.39 6.79 -3.66
C GLU A 71 14.23 7.14 -2.70
N PRO A 72 14.03 8.43 -2.36
CA PRO A 72 12.95 8.82 -1.47
C PRO A 72 11.61 8.91 -2.22
N VAL A 73 10.51 8.83 -1.47
CA VAL A 73 9.19 9.24 -1.98
C VAL A 73 9.22 10.75 -2.22
N VAL A 74 9.24 11.16 -3.49
CA VAL A 74 9.30 12.58 -3.90
C VAL A 74 7.93 13.24 -3.83
N HIS A 75 6.90 12.53 -4.30
CA HIS A 75 5.52 12.99 -4.33
C HIS A 75 4.61 11.98 -3.63
N PRO A 76 3.56 12.43 -2.91
CA PRO A 76 2.64 11.52 -2.25
C PRO A 76 1.99 10.56 -3.23
N GLN A 77 1.99 9.27 -2.89
CA GLN A 77 1.47 8.20 -3.76
C GLN A 77 0.22 7.58 -3.15
N PRO A 78 -0.86 7.36 -3.92
CA PRO A 78 -2.04 6.65 -3.44
C PRO A 78 -1.70 5.17 -3.21
N ALA A 79 -2.27 4.61 -2.16
CA ALA A 79 -2.15 3.21 -1.81
C ALA A 79 -3.50 2.68 -1.31
N GLY A 80 -3.76 1.41 -1.58
CA GLY A 80 -4.93 0.70 -1.07
C GLY A 80 -4.52 -0.25 0.05
N ILE A 81 -5.21 -0.17 1.19
CA ILE A 81 -5.02 -1.06 2.33
C ILE A 81 -6.27 -1.93 2.59
N ALA A 82 -6.04 -3.11 3.15
CA ALA A 82 -7.06 -3.97 3.71
C ALA A 82 -7.34 -3.54 5.16
N VAL A 83 -8.49 -2.92 5.39
CA VAL A 83 -8.96 -2.58 6.74
C VAL A 83 -9.41 -3.86 7.44
N THR A 84 -9.01 -4.00 8.70
CA THR A 84 -9.40 -5.11 9.55
C THR A 84 -9.98 -4.61 10.87
N ASP A 85 -10.68 -5.48 11.59
CA ASP A 85 -10.98 -5.25 13.00
C ASP A 85 -9.76 -5.56 13.89
N SER A 86 -9.87 -5.35 15.20
CA SER A 86 -8.77 -5.62 16.14
C SER A 86 -8.35 -7.10 16.20
N GLN A 87 -9.18 -8.03 15.73
CA GLN A 87 -8.87 -9.46 15.62
C GLN A 87 -8.23 -9.83 14.27
N GLY A 88 -7.99 -8.83 13.40
CA GLY A 88 -7.42 -9.03 12.07
C GLY A 88 -8.41 -9.55 11.03
N ALA A 89 -9.72 -9.56 11.32
CA ALA A 89 -10.71 -9.99 10.34
C ALA A 89 -10.93 -8.88 9.29
N PHE A 90 -10.97 -9.25 8.02
CA PHE A 90 -11.17 -8.30 6.91
C PHE A 90 -12.53 -7.59 7.00
N VAL A 91 -12.51 -6.26 6.97
CA VAL A 91 -13.71 -5.40 6.98
C VAL A 91 -13.96 -4.80 5.60
N GLY A 92 -12.91 -4.33 4.92
CA GLY A 92 -13.05 -3.66 3.63
C GLY A 92 -11.75 -3.09 3.09
N TRP A 93 -11.83 -2.52 1.89
CA TRP A 93 -10.71 -1.83 1.25
C TRP A 93 -10.78 -0.34 1.59
N HIS A 94 -9.61 0.29 1.76
CA HIS A 94 -9.53 1.71 2.03
C HIS A 94 -8.34 2.35 1.32
N ALA A 95 -8.52 3.58 0.84
CA ALA A 95 -7.47 4.34 0.17
C ALA A 95 -6.80 5.31 1.14
N ILE A 96 -5.47 5.31 1.12
CA ILE A 96 -4.60 6.21 1.89
C ILE A 96 -3.53 6.79 0.96
N THR A 97 -2.74 7.75 1.46
CA THR A 97 -1.63 8.35 0.70
C THR A 97 -0.31 8.10 1.42
N ILE A 98 0.62 7.38 0.78
CA ILE A 98 2.01 7.26 1.24
C ILE A 98 2.69 8.63 1.02
N ILE A 99 3.23 9.19 2.10
CA ILE A 99 3.91 10.50 2.08
C ILE A 99 5.41 10.32 2.05
N ARG A 100 5.94 9.37 2.84
CA ARG A 100 7.37 9.15 3.00
C ARG A 100 7.64 7.72 3.47
N VAL A 101 8.80 7.20 3.11
CA VAL A 101 9.39 6.01 3.75
C VAL A 101 10.76 6.38 4.25
N ALA A 102 11.02 6.13 5.53
CA ALA A 102 12.28 6.51 6.17
C ALA A 102 12.47 5.85 7.54
N LEU A 103 13.72 5.86 8.01
CA LEU A 103 14.05 5.50 9.38
C LEU A 103 13.44 6.50 10.37
N ASP A 104 12.95 5.99 11.49
CA ASP A 104 12.65 6.78 12.68
C ASP A 104 13.92 7.02 13.54
N GLN A 105 13.75 7.62 14.72
CA GLN A 105 14.85 7.87 15.65
C GLN A 105 15.44 6.61 16.31
N ALA A 106 14.74 5.47 16.26
CA ALA A 106 15.23 4.18 16.74
C ALA A 106 15.96 3.39 15.63
N GLY A 107 15.95 3.89 14.39
CA GLY A 107 16.51 3.19 13.24
C GLY A 107 15.57 2.13 12.65
N GLU A 108 14.27 2.20 12.95
CA GLU A 108 13.26 1.35 12.33
C GLU A 108 12.76 1.99 11.03
N MET A 109 12.71 1.22 9.93
CA MET A 109 12.13 1.71 8.69
C MET A 109 10.60 1.75 8.79
N ARG A 110 10.01 2.91 8.50
CA ARG A 110 8.57 3.14 8.63
C ARG A 110 7.98 3.73 7.37
N VAL A 111 6.72 3.39 7.11
CA VAL A 111 5.89 4.07 6.10
C VAL A 111 5.08 5.13 6.80
N TYR A 112 5.24 6.38 6.36
CA TYR A 112 4.48 7.53 6.82
C TYR A 112 3.42 7.84 5.78
N PHE A 113 2.17 7.97 6.22
CA PHE A 113 1.03 8.10 5.34
C PHE A 113 -0.05 9.02 5.91
N PHE A 114 -0.93 9.51 5.05
CA PHE A 114 -2.13 10.26 5.43
C PHE A 114 -3.38 9.42 5.21
N ASN A 115 -4.25 9.39 6.22
CA ASN A 115 -5.56 8.76 6.15
C ASN A 115 -6.65 9.85 5.96
N PRO A 116 -7.32 9.93 4.80
CA PRO A 116 -8.26 11.00 4.50
C PRO A 116 -9.54 10.96 5.34
N ASN A 117 -9.84 9.85 6.02
CA ASN A 117 -11.00 9.75 6.93
C ASN A 117 -10.77 10.41 8.29
N ASN A 118 -9.62 11.06 8.49
CA ASN A 118 -9.22 11.68 9.76
C ASN A 118 -9.23 10.71 10.94
N ASP A 119 -8.99 9.43 10.65
CA ASP A 119 -8.93 8.32 11.60
C ASP A 119 -7.52 7.73 11.59
N SER A 120 -6.56 8.53 12.05
CA SER A 120 -5.13 8.22 11.93
C SER A 120 -4.60 7.30 13.05
N GLY A 121 -5.40 7.00 14.08
CA GLY A 121 -5.00 6.18 15.24
C GLY A 121 -5.59 4.78 15.24
N GLN A 122 -5.75 4.17 14.05
CA GLN A 122 -6.44 2.90 13.88
C GLN A 122 -5.65 1.71 14.45
N ASP A 123 -6.40 0.74 14.97
CA ASP A 123 -5.92 -0.63 15.18
C ASP A 123 -6.14 -1.41 13.87
N TRP A 124 -5.05 -1.88 13.26
CA TRP A 124 -5.03 -2.68 12.03
C TRP A 124 -4.96 -4.19 12.33
N GLY A 125 -5.38 -4.55 13.53
CA GLY A 125 -5.60 -5.92 13.97
C GLY A 125 -4.34 -6.65 14.37
N LEU A 126 -4.50 -7.62 15.27
CA LEU A 126 -3.42 -8.50 15.74
C LEU A 126 -2.24 -7.72 16.35
N GLY A 127 -2.52 -6.61 17.02
CA GLY A 127 -1.53 -5.79 17.70
C GLY A 127 -0.79 -4.79 16.82
N ILE A 128 -1.14 -4.66 15.53
CA ILE A 128 -0.62 -3.61 14.66
C ILE A 128 -1.42 -2.34 14.90
N VAL A 129 -0.84 -1.39 15.64
CA VAL A 129 -1.49 -0.12 15.97
C VAL A 129 -0.78 1.04 15.29
N VAL A 130 -1.54 1.83 14.54
CA VAL A 130 -1.01 2.99 13.82
C VAL A 130 -0.57 4.07 14.80
N SER A 131 0.64 4.58 14.59
CA SER A 131 1.20 5.68 15.37
C SER A 131 0.93 7.02 14.69
N THR A 132 0.68 8.06 15.46
CA THR A 132 0.51 9.45 14.96
C THR A 132 1.57 10.41 15.50
N HIS A 133 2.42 9.91 16.40
CA HIS A 133 3.50 10.61 17.05
C HIS A 133 4.45 9.60 17.68
N GLY A 134 5.66 10.06 18.03
CA GLY A 134 6.63 9.27 18.77
C GLY A 134 7.55 8.41 17.92
N ASN A 135 7.33 8.30 16.60
CA ASN A 135 8.19 7.56 15.67
C ASN A 135 8.56 8.40 14.43
N GLY A 136 8.69 9.72 14.60
CA GLY A 136 9.12 10.63 13.54
C GLY A 136 8.00 11.18 12.65
N GLU A 137 6.73 10.96 13.01
CA GLU A 137 5.57 11.53 12.32
C GLU A 137 5.57 13.06 12.37
N ARG A 138 5.25 13.69 11.24
CA ARG A 138 4.96 15.12 11.12
C ARG A 138 3.46 15.37 11.26
N LEU A 139 3.06 16.64 11.39
CA LEU A 139 1.65 17.00 11.47
C LEU A 139 0.86 16.44 10.28
N GLY A 140 -0.17 15.62 10.57
CA GLY A 140 -0.99 14.95 9.58
C GLY A 140 -0.49 13.57 9.15
N GLU A 141 0.71 13.16 9.55
CA GLU A 141 1.23 11.83 9.27
C GLU A 141 0.76 10.82 10.33
N ALA A 142 0.42 9.64 9.83
CA ALA A 142 0.37 8.39 10.56
C ALA A 142 1.55 7.52 10.13
N SER A 143 1.96 6.55 10.93
CA SER A 143 3.02 5.62 10.55
C SER A 143 2.85 4.22 11.10
N LEU A 144 3.48 3.27 10.39
CA LEU A 144 3.70 1.89 10.82
C LEU A 144 5.11 1.44 10.43
N PRO A 145 5.69 0.45 11.14
CA PRO A 145 6.84 -0.30 10.63
C PRO A 145 6.57 -0.80 9.21
N PHE A 146 7.60 -0.76 8.35
CA PHE A 146 7.44 -1.04 6.93
C PHE A 146 6.77 -2.39 6.67
N ASP A 147 7.31 -3.46 7.26
CA ASP A 147 6.82 -4.84 7.10
C ASP A 147 5.35 -4.98 7.55
N GLN A 148 4.97 -4.32 8.64
CA GLN A 148 3.58 -4.31 9.13
C GLN A 148 2.63 -3.59 8.16
N PHE A 149 3.04 -2.44 7.64
CA PHE A 149 2.29 -1.71 6.63
C PHE A 149 2.13 -2.55 5.35
N THR A 150 3.21 -3.13 4.85
CA THR A 150 3.20 -3.98 3.64
C THR A 150 2.26 -5.17 3.81
N SER A 151 2.18 -5.76 5.00
CA SER A 151 1.27 -6.88 5.27
C SER A 151 -0.22 -6.52 5.18
N ARG A 152 -0.58 -5.23 5.17
CA ARG A 152 -1.95 -4.73 5.02
C ARG A 152 -2.19 -4.06 3.67
N LEU A 153 -1.15 -3.91 2.84
CA LEU A 153 -1.23 -3.32 1.51
C LEU A 153 -1.85 -4.29 0.51
N TYR A 154 -2.72 -3.79 -0.37
CA TYR A 154 -3.27 -4.58 -1.48
C TYR A 154 -3.15 -3.89 -2.85
N ILE A 155 -2.97 -2.56 -2.91
CA ILE A 155 -2.68 -1.80 -4.13
C ILE A 155 -1.61 -0.76 -3.86
N PHE A 156 -0.68 -0.58 -4.79
CA PHE A 156 0.18 0.60 -4.84
C PHE A 156 0.54 0.96 -6.29
N HIS A 157 1.06 2.17 -6.45
CA HIS A 157 1.61 2.67 -7.71
C HIS A 157 3.12 2.84 -7.60
N ASP A 158 3.85 2.65 -8.69
CA ASP A 158 5.25 3.08 -8.80
C ASP A 158 5.50 3.78 -10.15
N ASP A 159 6.60 4.52 -10.25
CA ASP A 159 6.93 5.33 -11.42
C ASP A 159 7.53 4.51 -12.59
N GLY A 160 7.72 3.20 -12.41
CA GLY A 160 8.32 2.28 -13.36
C GLY A 160 9.81 2.52 -13.60
N LEU A 161 10.43 3.45 -12.86
CA LEU A 161 11.84 3.76 -13.00
C LEU A 161 12.64 2.69 -12.27
N LYS A 162 13.37 1.88 -13.04
CA LYS A 162 14.25 0.86 -12.47
C LYS A 162 15.56 1.50 -12.03
N THR A 163 15.76 1.61 -10.73
CA THR A 163 17.06 1.97 -10.18
C THR A 163 18.08 0.88 -10.57
N PRO A 164 19.22 1.23 -11.19
CA PRO A 164 20.23 0.25 -11.58
C PRO A 164 20.92 -0.40 -10.37
N LEU A 165 20.78 0.20 -9.18
CA LEU A 165 21.28 -0.29 -7.91
C LEU A 165 20.07 -0.64 -7.04
N PHE A 166 19.76 -1.94 -6.97
CA PHE A 166 18.77 -2.46 -6.03
C PHE A 166 19.33 -3.62 -5.23
N VAL A 167 18.82 -3.79 -4.02
CA VAL A 167 19.14 -4.93 -3.16
C VAL A 167 17.92 -5.85 -3.14
N PRO A 168 18.05 -7.12 -3.55
CA PRO A 168 16.97 -8.09 -3.43
C PRO A 168 16.42 -8.15 -1.99
N VAL A 169 15.16 -8.58 -1.86
CA VAL A 169 14.53 -8.76 -0.56
C VAL A 169 14.73 -10.20 -0.12
N GLU A 170 15.06 -10.38 1.15
CA GLU A 170 15.32 -11.70 1.71
C GLU A 170 14.03 -12.52 1.83
N GLU A 171 14.08 -13.79 1.43
CA GLU A 171 12.92 -14.70 1.43
C GLU A 171 12.26 -14.81 2.81
N ASP A 172 13.05 -14.85 3.89
CA ASP A 172 12.54 -14.91 5.25
C ASP A 172 11.68 -13.68 5.60
N LYS A 173 12.06 -12.50 5.09
CA LYS A 173 11.29 -11.26 5.27
C LYS A 173 9.99 -11.30 4.47
N ILE A 174 10.05 -11.74 3.22
CA ILE A 174 8.85 -11.93 2.39
C ILE A 174 7.88 -12.89 3.07
N SER A 175 8.38 -14.03 3.57
CA SER A 175 7.55 -15.02 4.27
C SER A 175 6.92 -14.44 5.54
N ALA A 176 7.67 -13.69 6.35
CA ALA A 176 7.12 -13.07 7.56
C ALA A 176 5.99 -12.08 7.26
N ILE A 177 6.14 -11.25 6.24
CA ILE A 177 5.11 -10.29 5.80
C ILE A 177 3.88 -11.03 5.26
N ARG A 178 4.11 -12.06 4.44
CA ARG A 178 3.05 -12.93 3.93
C ARG A 178 2.26 -13.58 5.06
N ASP A 179 2.94 -14.11 6.06
CA ASP A 179 2.29 -14.77 7.20
C ASP A 179 1.42 -13.79 7.99
N MET A 180 1.86 -12.54 8.18
CA MET A 180 1.03 -11.49 8.80
C MET A 180 -0.24 -11.19 8.01
N ALA A 181 -0.20 -11.24 6.68
CA ALA A 181 -1.38 -11.07 5.83
C ALA A 181 -2.31 -12.30 5.90
N HIS A 182 -1.77 -13.51 5.80
CA HIS A 182 -2.51 -14.77 5.88
C HIS A 182 -3.22 -14.96 7.23
N GLN A 183 -2.61 -14.53 8.32
CA GLN A 183 -3.21 -14.57 9.65
C GLN A 183 -4.33 -13.54 9.83
N SER A 184 -4.44 -12.56 8.94
CA SER A 184 -5.41 -11.46 9.00
C SER A 184 -6.34 -11.42 7.78
N TRP A 185 -6.28 -10.35 6.98
CA TRP A 185 -7.23 -10.04 5.91
C TRP A 185 -7.22 -11.06 4.77
N ALA A 186 -6.08 -11.72 4.53
CA ALA A 186 -5.91 -12.66 3.44
C ALA A 186 -6.31 -14.09 3.80
N ARG A 187 -6.75 -14.37 5.05
CA ARG A 187 -7.10 -15.73 5.51
C ARG A 187 -8.08 -16.47 4.60
N ALA A 188 -9.07 -15.75 4.06
CA ALA A 188 -10.10 -16.31 3.16
C ALA A 188 -9.77 -16.11 1.67
N ARG A 189 -8.53 -15.68 1.34
CA ARG A 189 -8.08 -15.28 0.00
C ARG A 189 -6.90 -16.11 -0.49
N ILE A 190 -6.65 -17.27 0.11
CA ILE A 190 -5.65 -18.26 -0.32
C ILE A 190 -6.30 -19.21 -1.35
#